data_AF-A0A2E1HMY6-F1
#
_entry.id   AF-A0A2E1HMY6-F1
#
_cell.length_a   1.000
_cell.length_b   1.000
_cell.length_c   1.000
_cell.angle_alpha   90.00
_cell.angle_beta   90.00
_cell.angle_gamma   90.00
#
_symmetry.space_group_name_H-M   'P 1'
#
loop_
_entity.id
_entity.type
_entity.pdbx_description
1 polymer ?
#
loop_
_entity_poly.entity_id
_entity_poly.type
_entity_poly.pdbx_seq_one_letter_code
_entity_poly.pdbx_strand_id
1 'polypeptide(L)'
;MNKEKKKESLQFLLAAAKEIFGEKKLLGMLVAEGAPKNMNLVEIVEDEKLRFLHLTMALKNSEIFLNHLQIRLKEMSEMAKIMEVGNSELIEKWLSDECKPCLIEHVVEGYDEIYKILIELDERLLWHGWPLIGKLHDPIE
;
A
#
# COMPACT_ATOMS: atom_id res chain seq x y z
N MET A 1 -9.02 9.46 7.26
CA MET A 1 -8.99 8.21 8.05
C MET A 1 -8.93 8.56 9.53
N ASN A 2 -9.70 7.88 10.39
CA ASN A 2 -9.65 8.07 11.85
C ASN A 2 -8.30 7.57 12.42
N LYS A 3 -7.78 8.22 13.47
CA LYS A 3 -6.54 7.89 14.18
C LYS A 3 -6.49 6.43 14.62
N GLU A 4 -7.62 5.87 15.05
CA GLU A 4 -7.71 4.46 15.48
C GLU A 4 -7.53 3.48 14.32
N LYS A 5 -8.24 3.68 13.20
CA LYS A 5 -8.04 2.88 11.97
C LYS A 5 -6.63 2.99 11.42
N LYS A 6 -6.00 4.17 11.51
CA LYS A 6 -4.60 4.37 11.13
C LYS A 6 -3.69 3.46 11.96
N LYS A 7 -3.89 3.47 13.28
CA LYS A 7 -3.11 2.69 14.24
C LYS A 7 -3.25 1.19 13.98
N GLU A 8 -4.47 0.69 13.86
CA GLU A 8 -4.75 -0.74 13.58
C GLU A 8 -4.06 -1.19 12.27
N SER A 9 -4.16 -0.36 11.23
CA SER A 9 -3.51 -0.64 9.94
C SER A 9 -2.00 -0.68 10.06
N LEU A 10 -1.39 0.29 10.77
CA LEU A 10 0.06 0.30 11.01
C LEU A 10 0.51 -0.91 11.85
N GLN A 11 -0.25 -1.29 12.87
CA GLN A 11 0.04 -2.47 13.69
C GLN A 11 0.05 -3.74 12.83
N PHE A 12 -0.98 -3.93 12.02
CA PHE A 12 -1.09 -5.09 11.13
C PHE A 12 0.10 -5.16 10.15
N LEU A 13 0.41 -4.05 9.48
CA LEU A 13 1.49 -4.00 8.50
C LEU A 13 2.87 -4.19 9.14
N LEU A 14 3.12 -3.59 10.31
CA LEU A 14 4.38 -3.74 11.04
C LEU A 14 4.55 -5.15 11.60
N ALA A 15 3.47 -5.81 12.04
CA ALA A 15 3.51 -7.21 12.45
C ALA A 15 3.92 -8.11 11.28
N ALA A 16 3.29 -7.95 10.11
CA ALA A 16 3.65 -8.71 8.92
C ALA A 16 5.11 -8.45 8.48
N ALA A 17 5.55 -7.18 8.49
CA ALA A 17 6.93 -6.83 8.17
C ALA A 17 7.93 -7.38 9.20
N LYS A 18 7.56 -7.43 10.48
CA LYS A 18 8.39 -8.00 11.56
C LYS A 18 8.66 -9.49 11.31
N GLU A 19 7.67 -10.25 10.88
CA GLU A 19 7.85 -11.68 10.55
C GLU A 19 8.85 -11.89 9.41
N ILE A 20 8.92 -10.97 8.45
CA ILE A 20 9.81 -11.07 7.27
C ILE A 20 11.24 -10.61 7.60
N PHE A 21 11.38 -9.48 8.29
CA PHE A 21 12.67 -8.80 8.44
C PHE A 21 13.29 -8.94 9.83
N GLY A 22 12.48 -9.30 10.84
CA GLY A 22 12.83 -9.18 12.25
C GLY A 22 12.76 -7.74 12.75
N GLU A 23 12.42 -7.58 14.03
CA GLU A 23 12.14 -6.28 14.65
C GLU A 23 13.32 -5.29 14.56
N LYS A 24 14.53 -5.72 14.90
CA LYS A 24 15.71 -4.85 14.90
C LYS A 24 16.02 -4.28 13.50
N LYS A 25 15.91 -5.11 12.46
CA LYS A 25 16.16 -4.69 11.08
C LYS A 25 15.06 -3.74 10.60
N LEU A 26 13.80 -4.09 10.86
CA LEU A 26 12.65 -3.27 10.50
C LEU A 26 12.72 -1.87 11.12
N LEU A 27 13.02 -1.75 12.42
CA LEU A 27 13.19 -0.45 13.09
C LEU A 27 14.33 0.36 12.46
N GLY A 28 15.45 -0.29 12.12
CA GLY A 28 16.55 0.37 11.40
C GLY A 28 16.13 0.93 10.04
N MET A 29 15.33 0.17 9.28
CA MET A 29 14.81 0.60 7.98
C MET A 29 13.84 1.78 8.13
N LEU A 30 12.93 1.74 9.11
CA LEU A 30 11.98 2.83 9.38
C LEU A 30 12.70 4.13 9.78
N VAL A 31 13.70 4.04 10.66
CA VAL A 31 14.49 5.19 11.10
C VAL A 31 15.28 5.81 9.95
N ALA A 32 15.79 5.00 9.02
CA ALA A 32 16.48 5.49 7.83
C ALA A 32 15.57 6.36 6.94
N GLU A 33 14.26 6.10 6.97
CA GLU A 33 13.22 6.86 6.26
C GLU A 33 12.55 7.92 7.13
N GLY A 34 13.14 8.29 8.27
CA GLY A 34 12.71 9.42 9.10
C GLY A 34 11.69 9.08 10.19
N ALA A 35 11.44 7.81 10.49
CA ALA A 35 10.62 7.42 11.63
C ALA A 35 11.30 7.76 12.99
N PRO A 36 10.54 7.89 14.09
CA PRO A 36 11.06 8.13 15.43
C PRO A 36 12.16 7.14 15.85
N LYS A 37 13.20 7.66 16.53
CA LYS A 37 14.34 6.88 17.01
C LYS A 37 14.11 6.36 18.43
N ASN A 38 14.85 5.32 18.81
CA ASN A 38 14.89 4.76 20.18
C ASN A 38 13.54 4.24 20.70
N MET A 39 12.71 3.71 19.81
CA MET A 39 11.42 3.09 20.13
C MET A 39 11.42 1.63 19.66
N ASN A 40 10.66 0.79 20.36
CA ASN A 40 10.29 -0.54 19.86
C ASN A 40 9.02 -0.47 18.98
N LEU A 41 8.62 -1.59 18.37
CA LEU A 41 7.46 -1.60 17.46
C LEU A 41 6.11 -1.28 18.14
N VAL A 42 5.98 -1.60 19.44
CA VAL A 42 4.77 -1.30 20.21
C VAL A 42 4.68 0.21 20.47
N GLU A 43 5.80 0.84 20.82
CA GLU A 43 5.89 2.28 21.09
C GLU A 43 5.74 3.12 19.82
N ILE A 44 6.43 2.76 18.74
CA ILE A 44 6.50 3.58 17.52
C ILE A 44 5.14 3.68 16.80
N VAL A 45 4.27 2.69 16.97
CA VAL A 45 2.89 2.69 16.45
C VAL A 45 2.03 3.80 17.06
N GLU A 46 2.29 4.14 18.33
CA GLU A 46 1.56 5.20 19.03
C GLU A 46 2.07 6.59 18.67
N ASP A 47 3.25 6.70 18.07
CA ASP A 47 3.86 7.97 17.70
C ASP A 47 3.16 8.58 16.47
N GLU A 48 2.64 9.79 16.63
CA GLU A 48 1.92 10.51 15.58
C GLU A 48 2.78 10.79 14.34
N LYS A 49 4.11 10.85 14.50
CA LYS A 49 5.08 11.04 13.43
C LYS A 49 5.27 9.79 12.60
N LEU A 50 4.88 8.60 13.05
CA LEU A 50 4.89 7.42 12.20
C LEU A 50 3.82 7.56 11.09
N ARG A 51 4.26 7.42 9.84
CA ARG A 51 3.43 7.52 8.63
C ARG A 51 3.59 6.24 7.81
N PHE A 52 2.56 5.85 7.06
CA PHE A 52 2.65 4.73 6.12
C PHE A 52 3.81 4.91 5.14
N LEU A 53 4.08 6.14 4.72
CA LEU A 53 5.21 6.47 3.86
C LEU A 53 6.54 5.94 4.41
N HIS A 54 6.79 6.02 5.73
CA HIS A 54 8.03 5.51 6.31
C HIS A 54 8.15 4.00 6.13
N LEU A 55 7.03 3.26 6.27
CA LEU A 55 7.01 1.82 6.03
C LEU A 55 7.16 1.50 4.53
N THR A 56 6.42 2.18 3.66
CA THR A 56 6.48 1.94 2.21
C THR A 56 7.88 2.22 1.67
N MET A 57 8.50 3.33 2.06
CA MET A 57 9.87 3.67 1.65
C MET A 57 10.91 2.75 2.27
N ALA A 58 10.70 2.27 3.50
CA ALA A 58 11.62 1.31 4.13
C ALA A 58 11.73 0.02 3.30
N LEU A 59 10.68 -0.33 2.57
CA LEU A 59 10.63 -1.53 1.72
C LEU A 59 11.14 -1.30 0.29
N LYS A 60 11.61 -0.10 -0.08
CA LYS A 60 12.02 0.24 -1.46
C LYS A 60 13.17 -0.58 -2.03
N ASN A 61 13.93 -1.26 -1.16
CA ASN A 61 15.02 -2.15 -1.55
C ASN A 61 14.71 -3.62 -1.24
N SER A 62 13.50 -3.94 -0.80
CA SER A 62 13.08 -5.33 -0.58
C SER A 62 12.64 -5.95 -1.90
N GLU A 63 13.46 -6.83 -2.46
CA GLU A 63 13.14 -7.51 -3.72
C GLU A 63 11.81 -8.29 -3.65
N ILE A 64 11.53 -8.93 -2.52
CA ILE A 64 10.26 -9.64 -2.27
C ILE A 64 9.10 -8.65 -2.41
N PHE A 65 9.17 -7.51 -1.72
CA PHE A 65 8.11 -6.51 -1.74
C PHE A 65 7.93 -5.91 -3.14
N LEU A 66 9.03 -5.54 -3.81
CA LEU A 66 8.98 -4.95 -5.16
C LEU A 66 8.40 -5.92 -6.18
N ASN A 67 8.76 -7.20 -6.12
CA ASN A 67 8.19 -8.22 -7.01
C ASN A 67 6.67 -8.37 -6.78
N HIS A 68 6.23 -8.41 -5.52
CA HIS A 68 4.80 -8.45 -5.21
C HIS A 68 4.07 -7.19 -5.67
N LEU A 69 4.65 -6.01 -5.46
CA LEU A 69 4.07 -4.75 -5.90
C LEU A 69 3.94 -4.69 -7.42
N GLN A 70 4.97 -5.10 -8.15
CA GLN A 70 4.97 -5.16 -9.62
C GLN A 70 3.84 -6.07 -10.13
N ILE A 71 3.68 -7.26 -9.54
CA ILE A 71 2.60 -8.20 -9.89
C ILE A 71 1.23 -7.53 -9.66
N ARG A 72 1.01 -6.93 -8.48
CA ARG A 72 -0.29 -6.33 -8.14
C ARG A 72 -0.63 -5.12 -9.00
N LEU A 73 0.35 -4.25 -9.27
CA LEU A 73 0.16 -3.12 -10.17
C LEU A 73 -0.13 -3.57 -11.60
N LYS A 74 0.52 -4.63 -12.07
CA LYS A 74 0.24 -5.20 -13.39
C LYS A 74 -1.19 -5.74 -13.47
N GLU A 75 -1.59 -6.57 -12.51
CA GLU A 75 -2.96 -7.10 -12.42
C GLU A 75 -4.00 -5.97 -12.38
N MET A 76 -3.76 -4.96 -11.54
CA MET A 76 -4.64 -3.79 -11.43
C MET A 76 -4.70 -2.99 -12.73
N SER A 77 -3.57 -2.77 -13.40
CA SER A 77 -3.49 -2.05 -14.66
C SER A 77 -4.23 -2.78 -15.79
N GLU A 78 -4.10 -4.11 -15.86
CA GLU A 78 -4.82 -4.95 -16.82
C GLU A 78 -6.34 -4.87 -16.58
N MET A 79 -6.79 -4.98 -15.33
CA MET A 79 -8.20 -4.81 -14.97
C MET A 79 -8.70 -3.39 -15.29
N ALA A 80 -7.92 -2.38 -14.95
CA ALA A 80 -8.27 -0.98 -15.16
C ALA A 80 -8.44 -0.67 -16.65
N LYS A 81 -7.57 -1.24 -17.49
CA LYS A 81 -7.65 -1.15 -18.95
C LYS A 81 -8.89 -1.84 -19.51
N ILE A 82 -9.20 -3.06 -19.06
CA ILE A 82 -10.40 -3.80 -19.50
C ILE A 82 -11.68 -3.04 -19.14
N MET A 83 -11.70 -2.45 -17.95
CA MET A 83 -12.87 -1.76 -17.42
C MET A 83 -12.93 -0.28 -17.80
N GLU A 84 -11.91 0.26 -18.49
CA GLU A 84 -11.81 1.68 -18.84
C GLU A 84 -11.97 2.59 -17.59
N VAL A 85 -11.19 2.31 -16.54
CA VAL A 85 -11.15 3.08 -15.27
C VAL A 85 -9.77 3.67 -15.04
N GLY A 86 -9.73 4.89 -14.52
CA GLY A 86 -8.47 5.63 -14.25
C GLY A 86 -7.52 5.69 -15.46
N ASN A 87 -6.23 5.77 -15.16
CA ASN A 87 -5.14 5.88 -16.14
C ASN A 87 -4.21 4.66 -16.06
N SER A 88 -4.62 3.57 -16.70
CA SER A 88 -3.81 2.35 -16.79
C SER A 88 -2.48 2.56 -17.52
N GLU A 89 -2.43 3.46 -18.52
CA GLU A 89 -1.19 3.78 -19.25
C GLU A 89 -0.11 4.37 -18.34
N LEU A 90 -0.50 5.17 -17.33
CA LEU A 90 0.42 5.70 -16.32
C LEU A 90 1.06 4.56 -15.50
N ILE A 91 0.27 3.56 -15.11
CA ILE A 91 0.79 2.41 -14.35
C ILE A 91 1.67 1.53 -15.25
N GLU A 92 1.28 1.29 -16.50
CA GLU A 92 2.12 0.59 -17.49
C GLU A 92 3.49 1.28 -17.66
N LYS A 93 3.51 2.63 -17.66
CA LYS A 93 4.75 3.40 -17.70
C LYS A 93 5.61 3.15 -16.46
N TRP A 94 5.06 3.23 -15.25
CA TRP A 94 5.81 2.94 -14.02
C TRP A 94 6.38 1.51 -14.00
N LEU A 95 5.63 0.54 -14.53
CA LEU A 95 6.06 -0.86 -14.61
C LEU A 95 7.15 -1.11 -15.66
N SER A 96 7.30 -0.20 -16.63
CA SER A 96 8.34 -0.27 -17.66
C SER A 96 9.69 0.29 -17.22
N ASP A 97 9.73 1.03 -16.10
CA ASP A 97 10.97 1.61 -15.59
C ASP A 97 11.92 0.53 -15.06
N GLU A 98 13.16 0.54 -15.55
CA GLU A 98 14.20 -0.42 -15.13
C GLU A 98 14.64 -0.23 -13.67
N CYS A 99 14.38 0.95 -13.11
CA CYS A 99 14.68 1.28 -11.72
C CYS A 99 13.64 0.65 -10.77
N LYS A 100 13.91 -0.57 -10.29
CA LYS A 100 13.01 -1.26 -9.35
C LYS A 100 12.65 -0.43 -8.10
N PRO A 101 13.58 0.28 -7.43
CA PRO A 101 13.21 1.13 -6.28
C PRO A 101 12.33 2.32 -6.65
N CYS A 102 12.45 2.85 -7.87
CA CYS A 102 11.65 3.99 -8.35
C CYS A 102 10.17 3.64 -8.47
N LEU A 103 9.81 2.36 -8.64
CA LEU A 103 8.42 1.90 -8.61
C LEU A 103 7.70 2.32 -7.32
N ILE A 104 8.40 2.36 -6.19
CA ILE A 104 7.83 2.84 -4.92
C ILE A 104 7.57 4.33 -4.94
N GLU A 105 8.51 5.10 -5.48
CA GLU A 105 8.38 6.55 -5.59
C GLU A 105 7.18 6.89 -6.48
N HIS A 106 7.05 6.21 -7.62
CA HIS A 106 5.88 6.34 -8.49
C HIS A 106 4.56 5.98 -7.80
N VAL A 107 4.52 4.91 -7.01
CA VAL A 107 3.32 4.53 -6.24
C VAL A 107 2.97 5.55 -5.16
N VAL A 108 3.97 6.13 -4.50
CA VAL A 108 3.78 7.17 -3.49
C VAL A 108 3.27 8.47 -4.13
N GLU A 109 3.87 8.89 -5.24
CA GLU A 109 3.49 10.11 -5.95
C GLU A 109 2.14 9.96 -6.66
N GLY A 110 1.84 8.77 -7.17
CA GLY A 110 0.62 8.45 -7.90
C GLY A 110 -0.45 7.75 -7.07
N TYR A 111 -0.38 7.85 -5.74
CA TYR A 111 -1.29 7.17 -4.82
C TYR A 111 -2.77 7.50 -5.10
N ASP A 112 -3.06 8.75 -5.45
CA ASP A 112 -4.41 9.20 -5.79
C ASP A 112 -4.98 8.47 -7.02
N GLU A 113 -4.15 8.21 -8.03
CA GLU A 113 -4.58 7.48 -9.23
C GLU A 113 -4.85 6.00 -8.92
N ILE A 114 -3.97 5.38 -8.10
CA ILE A 114 -4.16 4.01 -7.63
C ILE A 114 -5.48 3.90 -6.85
N TYR A 115 -5.76 4.85 -5.95
CA TYR A 115 -6.99 4.85 -5.16
C TYR A 115 -8.23 5.03 -6.02
N LYS A 116 -8.18 5.94 -6.99
CA LYS A 116 -9.26 6.16 -7.93
C LYS A 116 -9.60 4.87 -8.68
N ILE A 117 -8.60 4.17 -9.21
CA ILE A 117 -8.78 2.88 -9.88
C ILE A 117 -9.40 1.86 -8.93
N LEU A 118 -8.86 1.71 -7.71
CA LEU A 118 -9.38 0.74 -6.75
C LEU A 118 -10.84 1.02 -6.36
N ILE A 119 -11.22 2.29 -6.16
CA ILE A 119 -12.60 2.67 -5.85
C ILE A 119 -13.52 2.37 -7.05
N GLU A 120 -13.12 2.76 -8.27
CA GLU A 120 -13.93 2.52 -9.47
C GLU A 120 -14.06 1.01 -9.77
N LEU A 121 -13.01 0.22 -9.55
CA LEU A 121 -13.06 -1.23 -9.64
C LEU A 121 -14.02 -1.81 -8.60
N ASP A 122 -13.93 -1.37 -7.35
CA ASP A 122 -14.84 -1.79 -6.28
C ASP A 122 -16.29 -1.47 -6.62
N GLU A 123 -16.60 -0.24 -7.04
CA GLU A 123 -17.97 0.17 -7.40
C GLU A 123 -18.56 -0.62 -8.58
N ARG A 124 -17.74 -0.90 -9.61
CA ARG A 124 -18.19 -1.61 -10.82
C ARG A 124 -18.26 -3.12 -10.62
N LEU A 125 -17.35 -3.70 -9.83
CA LEU A 125 -17.39 -5.12 -9.46
C LEU A 125 -18.47 -5.42 -8.42
N LEU A 126 -18.75 -4.48 -7.50
CA LEU A 126 -19.79 -4.56 -6.49
C LEU A 126 -21.12 -3.90 -6.92
N TRP A 127 -21.30 -3.67 -8.23
CA TRP A 127 -22.56 -3.15 -8.74
C TRP A 127 -23.71 -4.05 -8.29
N HIS A 128 -24.76 -3.46 -7.70
CA HIS A 128 -25.75 -4.16 -6.87
C HIS A 128 -26.65 -5.13 -7.65
N GLY A 129 -26.41 -5.30 -8.96
CA GLY A 129 -27.01 -6.30 -9.83
C GLY A 129 -26.34 -7.68 -9.78
N TRP A 130 -25.23 -7.85 -9.05
CA TRP A 130 -24.61 -9.16 -8.80
C TRP A 130 -24.91 -9.62 -7.37
N PRO A 131 -25.97 -10.41 -7.12
CA PRO A 131 -26.33 -10.83 -5.78
C PRO A 131 -25.53 -12.08 -5.41
N LEU A 132 -24.19 -12.06 -5.41
CA LEU A 132 -23.38 -13.23 -5.03
C LEU A 132 -21.90 -12.83 -4.86
N ILE A 133 -21.57 -12.25 -3.71
CA ILE A 133 -20.40 -12.52 -2.85
C ILE A 133 -20.41 -11.39 -1.81
N GLY A 134 -20.49 -11.77 -0.53
CA GLY A 134 -20.97 -10.94 0.56
C GLY A 134 -20.24 -9.62 0.80
N LYS A 135 -21.05 -8.61 1.16
CA LYS A 135 -20.77 -7.43 1.98
C LYS A 135 -19.28 -7.19 2.31
N LEU A 136 -18.63 -6.34 1.51
CA LEU A 136 -17.42 -5.61 1.93
C LEU A 136 -17.72 -4.19 2.45
N HIS A 137 -18.99 -3.78 2.42
CA HIS A 137 -19.44 -2.49 2.97
C HIS A 137 -20.65 -2.72 3.87
N ASP A 138 -20.45 -2.75 5.19
CA ASP A 138 -21.43 -2.10 6.06
C ASP A 138 -20.96 -0.64 6.18
N PRO A 139 -21.64 0.32 5.53
CA PRO A 139 -21.46 1.72 5.87
C PRO A 139 -21.98 1.88 7.30
N ILE A 140 -21.11 2.37 8.17
CA ILE A 140 -21.41 2.75 9.55
C ILE A 140 -22.64 3.67 9.56
N GLU A 141 -23.68 3.29 10.32
CA GLU A 141 -24.74 4.20 10.78
C GLU A 141 -24.20 5.24 11.78
#